data_AF-A0A7Z6TB57-F1
#
_entry.id   AF-A0A7Z6TB57-F1
#
_cell.length_a   1.000
_cell.length_b   1.000
_cell.length_c   1.000
_cell.angle_alpha   90.00
_cell.angle_beta   90.00
_cell.angle_gamma   90.00
#
_symmetry.space_group_name_H-M   'P 1'
#
loop_
_entity.id
_entity.type
_entity.pdbx_description
1 polymer ?
#
loop_
_entity_poly.entity_id
_entity_poly.type
_entity_poly.pdbx_seq_one_letter_code
_entity_poly.pdbx_strand_id
1 'polypeptide(L)'
;MAMDGPSSAAASVSLMSFPTTGITTTTAATASTATARLRLAAFVAVPVLALSVACVGGDDTAGTKGHDAIADVPAATDTPTTATTATTSGSTSATPSTQPAGKSAFYDAQMTFVRCMRAKGGYKDYPDPKLSGHLDWSKVNEIGSQPGRNQGIKAGKNNVCVDELQAVMAVEPERDQQKSYESMLAHAQCMRDNGVSRFTNPVMSGGNAMPGGDPNPASPVIDTDSPAYKQAREACAPKLLDGLDGMQ
;
A
#
# COMPACT_ATOMS: atom_id res chain seq x y z
N MET A 1 -36.05 -14.12 -62.00
CA MET A 1 -37.42 -14.34 -61.46
C MET A 1 -37.33 -14.03 -59.98
N ALA A 2 -37.54 -12.78 -59.59
CA ALA A 2 -38.83 -12.12 -59.29
C ALA A 2 -38.88 -11.94 -57.76
N MET A 3 -38.64 -10.69 -57.30
CA MET A 3 -39.64 -9.78 -56.71
C MET A 3 -39.99 -10.18 -55.26
N ASP A 4 -39.53 -9.40 -54.27
CA ASP A 4 -40.35 -8.36 -53.62
C ASP A 4 -39.59 -7.71 -52.45
N GLY A 5 -39.79 -6.40 -52.31
CA GLY A 5 -39.08 -5.53 -51.37
C GLY A 5 -39.78 -5.36 -50.00
N PRO A 6 -39.70 -4.18 -49.37
CA PRO A 6 -39.15 -4.04 -48.02
C PRO A 6 -40.19 -3.63 -46.97
N SER A 7 -39.96 -3.99 -45.69
CA SER A 7 -40.73 -3.45 -44.56
C SER A 7 -39.87 -2.50 -43.73
N SER A 8 -39.94 -1.22 -44.09
CA SER A 8 -39.53 -0.10 -43.24
C SER A 8 -40.49 0.07 -42.08
N ALA A 9 -40.02 -0.14 -40.85
CA ALA A 9 -40.68 0.39 -39.66
C ALA A 9 -40.03 1.74 -39.31
N ALA A 10 -40.74 2.82 -39.62
CA ALA A 10 -40.41 4.17 -39.21
C ALA A 10 -40.61 4.29 -37.68
N ALA A 11 -39.53 4.50 -36.94
CA ALA A 11 -39.62 4.96 -35.56
C ALA A 11 -39.75 6.49 -35.58
N SER A 12 -40.95 6.98 -35.25
CA SER A 12 -41.26 8.39 -35.06
C SER A 12 -40.31 9.03 -34.04
N VAL A 13 -39.47 9.95 -34.51
CA VAL A 13 -38.72 10.87 -33.67
C VAL A 13 -39.73 11.90 -33.15
N SER A 14 -40.16 11.73 -31.91
CA SER A 14 -40.97 12.72 -31.21
C SER A 14 -40.03 13.85 -30.74
N LEU A 15 -40.05 14.96 -31.48
CA LEU A 15 -39.43 16.22 -31.09
C LEU A 15 -40.14 16.76 -29.83
N MET A 16 -39.58 16.46 -28.66
CA MET A 16 -39.92 17.20 -27.45
C MET A 16 -39.17 18.52 -27.44
N SER A 17 -39.88 19.55 -27.87
CA SER A 17 -39.51 20.96 -27.75
C SER A 17 -39.49 21.33 -26.26
N PHE A 18 -38.31 21.49 -25.68
CA PHE A 18 -38.17 22.02 -24.32
C PHE A 18 -38.15 23.56 -24.35
N PRO A 19 -38.95 24.23 -23.52
CA PRO A 19 -38.95 25.69 -23.43
C PRO A 19 -37.66 26.19 -22.78
N THR A 20 -37.01 27.12 -23.47
CA THR A 20 -35.89 27.93 -22.98
C THR A 20 -36.36 28.83 -21.85
N THR A 21 -36.27 28.37 -20.60
CA THR A 21 -36.40 29.21 -19.42
C THR A 21 -35.02 29.80 -19.08
N GLY A 22 -34.82 31.05 -19.48
CA GLY A 22 -33.76 31.88 -18.93
C GLY A 22 -33.97 32.08 -17.43
N ILE A 23 -32.94 31.78 -16.63
CA ILE A 23 -32.89 32.17 -15.23
C ILE A 23 -31.52 32.80 -14.98
N THR A 24 -31.56 34.12 -15.07
CA THR A 24 -30.96 35.12 -14.17
C THR A 24 -29.65 34.73 -13.46
N THR A 25 -28.56 35.30 -13.97
CA THR A 25 -27.29 35.49 -13.28
C THR A 25 -27.51 36.28 -11.99
N THR A 26 -27.50 35.62 -10.84
CA THR A 26 -27.39 36.31 -9.54
C THR A 26 -25.92 36.39 -9.17
N THR A 27 -25.33 37.54 -9.50
CA THR A 27 -24.02 37.98 -9.00
C THR A 27 -24.14 38.22 -7.50
N ALA A 28 -23.72 37.27 -6.67
CA ALA A 28 -23.62 37.49 -5.23
C ALA A 28 -22.30 38.21 -4.94
N ALA A 29 -22.45 39.43 -4.43
CA ALA A 29 -21.39 40.37 -4.14
C ALA A 29 -20.42 39.87 -3.07
N THR A 30 -19.16 40.16 -3.32
CA THR A 30 -18.03 40.12 -2.39
C THR A 30 -18.33 40.95 -1.14
N ALA A 31 -18.47 40.30 0.02
CA ALA A 31 -18.40 40.97 1.30
C ALA A 31 -16.97 40.87 1.84
N SER A 32 -16.17 41.87 1.48
CA SER A 32 -14.87 42.16 2.07
C SER A 32 -15.11 42.84 3.42
N THR A 33 -14.83 42.17 4.53
CA THR A 33 -14.72 42.82 5.84
C THR A 33 -13.26 43.03 6.17
N ALA A 34 -12.82 44.26 5.91
CA ALA A 34 -11.53 44.76 6.33
C ALA A 34 -11.58 45.24 7.79
N THR A 35 -10.47 44.99 8.48
CA THR A 35 -9.89 45.73 9.62
C THR A 35 -10.55 45.68 10.99
N ALA A 36 -9.84 45.04 11.92
CA ALA A 36 -9.44 45.72 13.16
C ALA A 36 -8.00 45.32 13.53
N ARG A 37 -7.07 46.26 13.32
CA ARG A 37 -5.73 46.22 13.88
C ARG A 37 -5.84 46.52 15.38
N LEU A 38 -5.32 45.63 16.22
CA LEU A 38 -4.91 46.01 17.58
C LEU A 38 -3.43 45.65 17.74
N ARG A 39 -2.60 46.68 17.83
CA ARG A 39 -1.22 46.60 18.31
C ARG A 39 -1.23 46.60 19.84
N LEU A 40 -0.35 45.79 20.43
CA LEU A 40 0.27 45.79 21.77
C LEU A 40 0.42 44.31 22.17
N ALA A 41 1.54 43.78 22.65
CA ALA A 41 2.81 44.34 23.06
C ALA A 41 3.85 43.21 22.96
N ALA A 42 5.08 43.54 22.56
CA ALA A 42 6.23 42.67 22.71
C ALA A 42 6.60 42.60 24.20
N PHE A 43 6.50 41.41 24.81
CA PHE A 43 7.19 41.08 26.05
C PHE A 43 7.66 39.62 26.01
N VAL A 44 8.95 39.48 25.75
CA VAL A 44 9.92 38.70 26.55
C VAL A 44 9.39 37.40 27.19
N ALA A 45 9.85 36.25 26.67
CA ALA A 45 10.65 35.27 27.43
C ALA A 45 10.88 34.01 26.59
N VAL A 46 12.10 33.88 26.08
CA VAL A 46 12.62 32.63 25.51
C VAL A 46 13.08 31.77 26.68
N PRO A 47 12.56 30.55 26.91
CA PRO A 47 13.29 29.58 27.71
C PRO A 47 14.33 28.95 26.78
N VAL A 48 15.52 29.54 26.74
CA VAL A 48 16.72 28.85 26.25
C VAL A 48 17.03 27.78 27.29
N LEU A 49 16.61 26.55 27.04
CA LEU A 49 17.14 25.39 27.76
C LEU A 49 18.58 25.16 27.28
N ALA A 50 19.51 25.89 27.90
CA ALA A 50 20.93 25.62 27.84
C ALA A 50 21.21 24.42 28.76
N LEU A 51 21.43 23.23 28.19
CA LEU A 51 22.11 22.15 28.90
C LEU A 51 23.60 22.45 28.92
N SER A 52 24.08 22.99 30.05
CA SER A 52 25.49 23.06 30.39
C SER A 52 26.02 21.65 30.69
N VAL A 53 26.78 21.07 29.76
CA VAL A 53 27.70 19.97 30.05
C VAL A 53 28.96 20.60 30.61
N ALA A 54 29.10 20.59 31.93
CA ALA A 54 30.37 20.80 32.60
C ALA A 54 31.13 19.48 32.63
N CYS A 55 32.27 19.44 31.92
CA CYS A 55 33.30 18.44 32.14
C CYS A 55 33.96 18.73 33.49
N VAL A 56 33.73 17.87 34.48
CA VAL A 56 34.70 17.60 35.55
C VAL A 56 34.83 16.09 35.61
N GLY A 57 35.98 15.61 35.13
CA GLY A 57 36.45 14.25 35.32
C GLY A 57 37.01 14.05 36.73
N GLY A 58 37.06 12.80 37.13
CA GLY A 58 37.67 12.30 38.35
C GLY A 58 37.30 10.83 38.58
N ASP A 59 38.11 9.95 38.00
CA ASP A 59 38.20 8.48 38.10
C ASP A 59 37.90 7.92 39.51
N ASP A 60 37.35 6.70 39.66
CA ASP A 60 38.09 5.46 39.44
C ASP A 60 37.20 4.20 39.40
N THR A 61 37.65 3.25 38.57
CA THR A 61 37.52 1.78 38.65
C THR A 61 36.32 1.03 38.02
N ALA A 62 36.68 0.37 36.91
CA ALA A 62 36.38 -1.02 36.52
C ALA A 62 35.16 -1.32 35.63
N GLY A 63 35.45 -1.54 34.34
CA GLY A 63 34.95 -2.73 33.63
C GLY A 63 33.80 -2.51 32.64
N THR A 64 34.15 -2.15 31.41
CA THR A 64 33.28 -1.97 30.24
C THR A 64 32.49 -3.24 29.86
N LYS A 65 31.15 -3.13 29.80
CA LYS A 65 30.29 -4.01 29.01
C LYS A 65 29.90 -3.25 27.74
N GLY A 66 30.73 -3.39 26.70
CA GLY A 66 30.43 -2.89 25.36
C GLY A 66 29.47 -3.84 24.65
N HIS A 67 28.43 -3.27 24.06
CA HIS A 67 27.47 -3.96 23.21
C HIS A 67 27.95 -3.92 21.76
N ASP A 68 28.63 -4.98 21.33
CA ASP A 68 28.81 -5.31 19.92
C ASP A 68 28.46 -6.79 19.73
N ALA A 69 27.17 -7.07 19.62
CA ALA A 69 26.68 -8.39 19.23
C ALA A 69 26.43 -8.39 17.72
N ILE A 70 27.51 -8.55 16.95
CA ILE A 70 27.41 -9.00 15.55
C ILE A 70 27.27 -10.52 15.58
N ALA A 71 26.35 -11.05 14.76
CA ALA A 71 25.97 -12.45 14.70
C ALA A 71 27.17 -13.38 14.51
N ASP A 72 27.40 -14.26 15.49
CA ASP A 72 28.39 -15.32 15.42
C ASP A 72 27.81 -16.49 14.61
N VAL A 73 28.42 -16.76 13.46
CA VAL A 73 28.14 -17.95 12.63
C VAL A 73 29.03 -19.06 13.18
N PRO A 74 28.51 -20.19 13.71
CA PRO A 74 29.38 -21.22 14.24
C PRO A 74 30.11 -21.91 13.08
N ALA A 75 31.41 -21.61 12.95
CA ALA A 75 32.33 -22.39 12.16
C ALA A 75 32.59 -23.71 12.88
N ALA A 76 32.24 -24.82 12.23
CA ALA A 76 32.58 -26.16 12.68
C ALA A 76 34.10 -26.37 12.59
N THR A 77 34.70 -26.86 13.69
CA THR A 77 35.97 -27.60 13.64
C THR A 77 35.93 -28.76 14.61
N ASP A 78 36.14 -29.95 14.05
CA ASP A 78 36.26 -31.24 14.70
C ASP A 78 37.33 -31.29 15.79
N THR A 79 37.03 -31.90 16.95
CA THR A 79 37.70 -33.11 17.53
C THR A 79 37.45 -33.25 19.04
N PRO A 80 37.52 -34.48 19.61
CA PRO A 80 36.62 -34.95 20.68
C PRO A 80 37.26 -34.99 22.06
N THR A 81 36.47 -34.85 23.13
CA THR A 81 36.71 -35.49 24.45
C THR A 81 35.42 -35.58 25.26
N THR A 82 34.84 -36.77 25.22
CA THR A 82 34.26 -37.62 26.27
C THR A 82 33.82 -37.02 27.62
N ALA A 83 32.49 -37.10 27.85
CA ALA A 83 31.75 -37.49 29.07
C ALA A 83 31.81 -36.56 30.32
N THR A 84 30.73 -36.26 31.05
CA THR A 84 29.69 -37.15 31.60
C THR A 84 28.53 -36.32 32.18
N THR A 85 27.29 -36.69 31.79
CA THR A 85 26.01 -36.78 32.56
C THR A 85 25.48 -35.55 33.32
N ALA A 86 24.45 -34.86 32.79
CA ALA A 86 23.00 -34.98 33.11
C ALA A 86 22.62 -34.43 34.50
N THR A 87 21.57 -33.65 34.76
CA THR A 87 20.18 -33.57 34.25
C THR A 87 19.65 -32.22 34.80
N THR A 88 18.95 -31.35 34.09
CA THR A 88 17.48 -31.33 33.97
C THR A 88 17.13 -30.05 33.22
N SER A 89 17.07 -30.10 31.88
CA SER A 89 16.38 -29.06 31.12
C SER A 89 14.91 -29.43 31.11
N GLY A 90 14.14 -28.77 31.97
CA GLY A 90 12.69 -28.75 31.86
C GLY A 90 12.33 -28.19 30.49
N SER A 91 12.01 -29.09 29.56
CA SER A 91 11.21 -28.75 28.39
C SER A 91 9.84 -28.39 28.92
N THR A 92 9.65 -27.10 29.21
CA THR A 92 8.32 -26.53 29.17
C THR A 92 7.93 -26.61 27.70
N SER A 93 7.16 -27.64 27.35
CA SER A 93 6.37 -27.67 26.13
C SER A 93 5.63 -26.34 26.08
N ALA A 94 6.13 -25.42 25.28
CA ALA A 94 5.41 -24.22 24.94
C ALA A 94 4.15 -24.72 24.22
N THR A 95 3.03 -24.67 24.93
CA THR A 95 1.70 -24.61 24.31
C THR A 95 1.80 -23.64 23.14
N PRO A 96 1.34 -23.99 21.92
CA PRO A 96 1.39 -23.04 20.82
C PRO A 96 0.57 -21.83 21.26
N SER A 97 1.26 -20.74 21.60
CA SER A 97 0.60 -19.48 21.83
C SER A 97 0.10 -19.06 20.45
N THR A 98 -1.22 -19.01 20.30
CA THR A 98 -1.89 -18.38 19.16
C THR A 98 -1.70 -16.87 19.28
N GLN A 99 -0.45 -16.42 19.34
CA GLN A 99 -0.13 -15.01 19.18
C GLN A 99 -0.19 -14.74 17.67
N PRO A 100 -0.86 -13.67 17.24
CA PRO A 100 -0.83 -13.26 15.84
C PRO A 100 0.61 -13.22 15.37
N ALA A 101 0.88 -13.90 14.27
CA ALA A 101 2.17 -13.88 13.62
C ALA A 101 2.58 -12.41 13.45
N GLY A 102 3.65 -12.00 14.14
CA GLY A 102 4.08 -10.60 14.15
C GLY A 102 4.52 -10.16 12.75
N LYS A 103 4.78 -8.86 12.58
CA LYS A 103 5.24 -8.28 11.30
C LYS A 103 6.44 -9.01 10.69
N SER A 104 7.32 -9.58 11.50
CA SER A 104 8.45 -10.41 11.05
C SER A 104 8.01 -11.70 10.36
N ALA A 105 7.04 -12.42 10.92
CA ALA A 105 6.52 -13.66 10.32
C ALA A 105 5.79 -13.39 8.99
N PHE A 106 5.09 -12.26 8.88
CA PHE A 106 4.50 -11.82 7.61
C PHE A 106 5.56 -11.54 6.54
N TYR A 107 6.61 -10.80 6.91
CA TYR A 107 7.74 -10.53 6.00
C TYR A 107 8.44 -11.83 5.56
N ASP A 108 8.69 -12.77 6.49
CA ASP A 108 9.34 -14.04 6.18
C ASP A 108 8.50 -14.94 5.27
N ALA A 109 7.18 -14.99 5.49
CA ALA A 109 6.26 -15.68 4.60
C ALA A 109 6.28 -15.06 3.19
N GLN A 110 6.28 -13.72 3.11
CA GLN A 110 6.36 -13.00 1.84
C GLN A 110 7.66 -13.25 1.10
N MET A 111 8.80 -13.27 1.80
CA MET A 111 10.08 -13.65 1.20
C MET A 111 10.05 -15.09 0.66
N THR A 112 9.37 -16.00 1.35
CA THR A 112 9.19 -17.39 0.89
C THR A 112 8.36 -17.45 -0.38
N PHE A 113 7.24 -16.72 -0.43
CA PHE A 113 6.42 -16.58 -1.62
C PHE A 113 7.20 -15.98 -2.79
N VAL A 114 7.93 -14.88 -2.58
CA VAL A 114 8.76 -14.24 -3.62
C VAL A 114 9.85 -15.20 -4.14
N ARG A 115 10.49 -15.97 -3.26
CA ARG A 115 11.45 -17.00 -3.69
C ARG A 115 10.78 -18.05 -4.57
N CYS A 116 9.57 -18.50 -4.24
CA CYS A 116 8.80 -19.39 -5.11
C CYS A 116 8.51 -18.72 -6.47
N MET A 117 8.05 -17.46 -6.47
CA MET A 117 7.74 -16.72 -7.70
C MET A 117 8.94 -16.64 -8.66
N ARG A 118 10.14 -16.42 -8.11
CA ARG A 118 11.39 -16.37 -8.88
C ARG A 118 11.86 -17.74 -9.35
N ALA A 119 11.79 -18.75 -8.49
CA ALA A 119 12.34 -20.08 -8.77
C ALA A 119 11.42 -20.95 -9.62
N LYS A 120 10.12 -20.94 -9.32
CA LYS A 120 9.10 -21.83 -9.90
C LYS A 120 8.01 -21.06 -10.64
N GLY A 121 7.64 -19.88 -10.15
CA GLY A 121 6.53 -19.09 -10.67
C GLY A 121 6.78 -18.47 -12.04
N GLY A 122 8.02 -18.49 -12.54
CA GLY A 122 8.37 -17.97 -13.87
C GLY A 122 8.64 -16.47 -13.91
N TYR A 123 8.85 -15.83 -12.76
CA TYR A 123 9.10 -14.39 -12.60
C TYR A 123 10.45 -14.14 -11.93
N LYS A 124 11.55 -14.31 -12.67
CA LYS A 124 12.91 -14.11 -12.12
C LYS A 124 13.10 -12.73 -11.47
N ASP A 125 12.44 -11.71 -12.02
CA ASP A 125 12.53 -10.31 -11.57
C ASP A 125 11.39 -9.90 -10.63
N TYR A 126 10.67 -10.87 -10.04
CA TYR A 126 9.61 -10.56 -9.07
C TYR A 126 10.20 -9.73 -7.92
N PRO A 127 9.63 -8.58 -7.53
CA PRO A 127 10.22 -7.70 -6.52
C PRO A 127 10.17 -8.33 -5.11
N ASP A 128 11.15 -7.99 -4.28
CA ASP A 128 11.07 -8.30 -2.84
C ASP A 128 10.00 -7.42 -2.16
N PRO A 129 9.38 -7.90 -1.07
CA PRO A 129 8.53 -7.06 -0.25
C PRO A 129 9.31 -5.88 0.33
N LYS A 130 8.58 -4.80 0.62
CA LYS A 130 9.09 -3.68 1.43
C LYS A 130 9.31 -4.17 2.87
N LEU A 131 10.00 -3.37 3.69
CA LEU A 131 10.18 -3.67 5.12
C LEU A 131 8.86 -3.77 5.91
N SER A 132 7.75 -3.27 5.36
CA SER A 132 6.41 -3.47 5.90
C SER A 132 5.85 -4.89 5.65
N GLY A 133 6.54 -5.72 4.87
CA GLY A 133 6.11 -7.05 4.43
C GLY A 133 5.24 -7.04 3.18
N HIS A 134 4.67 -5.90 2.80
CA HIS A 134 3.84 -5.83 1.59
C HIS A 134 4.69 -5.77 0.31
N LEU A 135 4.18 -6.39 -0.76
CA LEU A 135 4.76 -6.27 -2.08
C LEU A 135 4.60 -4.85 -2.61
N ASP A 136 5.53 -4.45 -3.47
CA ASP A 136 5.35 -3.31 -4.35
C ASP A 136 4.45 -3.73 -5.52
N TRP A 137 3.13 -3.65 -5.32
CA TRP A 137 2.15 -4.03 -6.33
C TRP A 137 2.25 -3.18 -7.60
N SER A 138 2.70 -1.92 -7.51
CA SER A 138 2.95 -1.09 -8.69
C SER A 138 4.02 -1.72 -9.57
N LYS A 139 5.13 -2.20 -8.98
CA LYS A 139 6.18 -2.93 -9.71
C LYS A 139 5.74 -4.32 -10.18
N VAL A 140 4.94 -5.04 -9.38
CA VAL A 140 4.36 -6.33 -9.80
C VAL A 140 3.43 -6.15 -11.00
N ASN A 141 2.60 -5.11 -11.01
CA ASN A 141 1.69 -4.78 -12.10
C ASN A 141 2.47 -4.38 -13.36
N GLU A 142 3.54 -3.60 -13.23
CA GLU A 142 4.43 -3.25 -14.35
C GLU A 142 5.00 -4.51 -15.02
N ILE A 143 5.46 -5.50 -14.23
CA ILE A 143 5.91 -6.80 -14.75
C ILE A 143 4.76 -7.54 -15.44
N GLY A 144 3.55 -7.51 -14.85
CA GLY A 144 2.37 -8.18 -15.39
C GLY A 144 1.84 -7.57 -16.69
N SER A 145 1.98 -6.26 -16.89
CA SER A 145 1.56 -5.53 -18.08
C SER A 145 2.40 -5.85 -19.31
N GLN A 146 3.57 -6.46 -19.13
CA GLN A 146 4.41 -6.89 -20.25
C GLN A 146 3.72 -8.04 -21.04
N PRO A 147 3.84 -8.07 -22.38
CA PRO A 147 3.24 -9.10 -23.20
C PRO A 147 3.60 -10.52 -22.73
N GLY A 148 2.58 -11.34 -22.45
CA GLY A 148 2.75 -12.73 -22.02
C GLY A 148 3.22 -12.92 -20.57
N ARG A 149 3.37 -11.85 -19.79
CA ARG A 149 3.84 -11.90 -18.38
C ARG A 149 2.71 -11.79 -17.36
N ASN A 150 1.48 -11.49 -17.77
CA ASN A 150 0.31 -11.49 -16.88
C ASN A 150 0.02 -12.88 -16.26
N GLN A 151 0.23 -13.95 -17.02
CA GLN A 151 -0.25 -15.30 -16.65
C GLN A 151 0.47 -15.86 -15.41
N GLY A 152 -0.22 -15.81 -14.28
CA GLY A 152 0.30 -16.29 -13.00
C GLY A 152 1.04 -15.24 -12.19
N ILE A 153 0.93 -13.94 -12.50
CA ILE A 153 1.66 -12.88 -11.77
C ILE A 153 1.32 -12.84 -10.27
N LYS A 154 0.16 -13.36 -9.86
CA LYS A 154 -0.29 -13.40 -8.46
C LYS A 154 0.12 -14.65 -7.68
N ALA A 155 0.40 -15.77 -8.35
CA ALA A 155 0.62 -17.08 -7.67
C ALA A 155 1.57 -18.02 -8.44
N GLY A 156 2.34 -17.49 -9.38
CA GLY A 156 3.18 -18.23 -10.30
C GLY A 156 2.40 -18.80 -11.48
N LYS A 157 3.10 -19.08 -12.59
CA LYS A 157 2.53 -19.80 -13.74
C LYS A 157 1.92 -21.11 -13.26
N ASN A 158 0.70 -21.42 -13.71
CA ASN A 158 -0.08 -22.60 -13.29
C ASN A 158 -0.37 -22.66 -11.76
N ASN A 159 -0.34 -21.52 -11.05
CA ASN A 159 -0.57 -21.42 -9.60
C ASN A 159 0.40 -22.25 -8.74
N VAL A 160 1.62 -22.49 -9.24
CA VAL A 160 2.62 -23.33 -8.54
C VAL A 160 3.10 -22.78 -7.20
N CYS A 161 2.78 -21.52 -6.87
CA CYS A 161 3.13 -20.85 -5.61
C CYS A 161 1.89 -20.50 -4.76
N VAL A 162 0.75 -21.18 -4.98
CA VAL A 162 -0.49 -20.90 -4.25
C VAL A 162 -0.37 -21.23 -2.76
N ASP A 163 0.37 -22.28 -2.40
CA ASP A 163 0.55 -22.68 -1.01
C ASP A 163 1.34 -21.62 -0.23
N GLU A 164 2.41 -21.08 -0.84
CA GLU A 164 3.16 -19.97 -0.26
C GLU A 164 2.32 -18.69 -0.18
N LEU A 165 1.46 -18.42 -1.17
CA LEU A 165 0.53 -17.29 -1.11
C LEU A 165 -0.49 -17.44 0.04
N GLN A 166 -1.04 -18.64 0.23
CA GLN A 166 -1.96 -18.93 1.34
C GLN A 166 -1.26 -18.82 2.69
N ALA A 167 0.00 -19.28 2.79
CA ALA A 167 0.80 -19.11 3.99
C ALA A 167 0.99 -17.63 4.34
N VAL A 168 1.22 -16.76 3.35
CA VAL A 168 1.27 -15.31 3.54
C VAL A 168 -0.05 -14.78 4.10
N MET A 169 -1.18 -15.13 3.47
CA MET A 169 -2.51 -14.66 3.89
C MET A 169 -2.84 -15.09 5.33
N ALA A 170 -2.41 -16.28 5.74
CA ALA A 170 -2.65 -16.80 7.09
C ALA A 170 -1.90 -16.03 8.19
N VAL A 171 -0.82 -15.33 7.84
CA VAL A 171 0.01 -14.55 8.77
C VAL A 171 -0.06 -13.05 8.51
N GLU A 172 -0.93 -12.60 7.60
CA GLU A 172 -1.09 -11.18 7.32
C GLU A 172 -1.68 -10.46 8.55
N PRO A 173 -1.05 -9.37 9.01
CA PRO A 173 -1.63 -8.57 10.07
C PRO A 173 -2.99 -8.02 9.66
N GLU A 174 -3.97 -8.12 10.57
CA GLU A 174 -5.31 -7.54 10.40
C GLU A 174 -5.21 -6.06 10.02
N ARG A 175 -5.90 -5.68 8.93
CA ARG A 175 -5.93 -4.30 8.46
C ARG A 175 -7.11 -3.56 9.07
N ASP A 176 -6.85 -2.34 9.50
CA ASP A 176 -7.90 -1.39 9.82
C ASP A 176 -8.60 -0.96 8.52
N GLN A 177 -9.77 -1.53 8.26
CA GLN A 177 -10.51 -1.32 7.02
C GLN A 177 -11.03 0.10 6.89
N GLN A 178 -11.36 0.75 8.01
CA GLN A 178 -11.77 2.15 8.02
C GLN A 178 -10.59 3.04 7.59
N LYS A 179 -9.41 2.86 8.17
CA LYS A 179 -8.20 3.60 7.74
C LYS A 179 -7.81 3.31 6.30
N SER A 180 -7.97 2.06 5.86
CA SER A 180 -7.68 1.67 4.48
C SER A 180 -8.61 2.39 3.50
N TYR A 181 -9.90 2.50 3.83
CA TYR A 181 -10.87 3.26 3.04
C TYR A 181 -10.57 4.74 2.99
N GLU A 182 -10.30 5.37 4.14
CA GLU A 182 -9.98 6.80 4.20
C GLU A 182 -8.74 7.13 3.38
N SER A 183 -7.72 6.27 3.45
CA SER A 183 -6.49 6.41 2.65
C SER A 183 -6.76 6.28 1.15
N MET A 184 -7.54 5.28 0.72
CA MET A 184 -7.91 5.13 -0.69
C MET A 184 -8.81 6.26 -1.18
N LEU A 185 -9.68 6.81 -0.32
CA LEU A 185 -10.53 7.95 -0.65
C LEU A 185 -9.69 9.22 -0.85
N ALA A 186 -8.71 9.46 0.02
CA ALA A 186 -7.76 10.55 -0.13
C ALA A 186 -6.92 10.41 -1.40
N HIS A 187 -6.54 9.19 -1.78
CA HIS A 187 -5.87 8.93 -3.05
C HIS A 187 -6.80 9.22 -4.24
N ALA A 188 -8.03 8.72 -4.25
CA ALA A 188 -9.00 8.94 -5.32
C ALA A 188 -9.31 10.44 -5.53
N GLN A 189 -9.44 11.20 -4.43
CA GLN A 189 -9.58 12.66 -4.48
C GLN A 189 -8.37 13.30 -5.14
N CYS A 190 -7.16 12.97 -4.67
CA CYS A 190 -5.92 13.48 -5.24
C CYS A 190 -5.79 13.16 -6.75
N MET A 191 -6.12 11.94 -7.17
CA MET A 191 -6.08 11.53 -8.58
C MET A 191 -6.98 12.38 -9.46
N ARG A 192 -8.20 12.67 -9.00
CA ARG A 192 -9.13 13.57 -9.70
C ARG A 192 -8.60 15.00 -9.76
N ASP A 193 -8.03 15.49 -8.66
CA ASP A 193 -7.44 16.83 -8.60
C ASP A 193 -6.20 16.97 -9.50
N ASN A 194 -5.52 15.87 -9.80
CA ASN A 194 -4.38 15.78 -10.72
C ASN A 194 -4.77 15.36 -12.16
N GLY A 195 -6.05 15.55 -12.53
CA GLY A 195 -6.49 15.41 -13.93
C GLY A 195 -7.07 14.04 -14.31
N VAL A 196 -7.08 13.06 -13.40
CA VAL A 196 -7.72 11.75 -13.62
C VAL A 196 -9.17 11.81 -13.14
N SER A 197 -9.97 12.70 -13.73
CA SER A 197 -11.30 13.09 -13.23
C SER A 197 -12.32 11.94 -13.11
N ARG A 198 -12.13 10.85 -13.87
CA ARG A 198 -12.99 9.66 -13.84
C ARG A 198 -12.60 8.63 -12.78
N PHE A 199 -11.55 8.89 -12.00
CA PHE A 199 -11.12 7.98 -10.93
C PHE A 199 -12.20 7.88 -9.86
N THR A 200 -12.72 6.68 -9.64
CA THR A 200 -13.83 6.41 -8.72
C THR A 200 -13.36 6.32 -7.28
N ASN A 201 -14.29 6.55 -6.34
CA ASN A 201 -14.02 6.39 -4.92
C ASN A 201 -13.97 4.90 -4.54
N PRO A 202 -13.24 4.53 -3.47
CA PRO A 202 -13.35 3.20 -2.89
C PRO A 202 -14.76 2.94 -2.35
N VAL A 203 -15.09 1.66 -2.13
CA VAL A 203 -16.36 1.24 -1.53
C VAL A 203 -16.13 0.23 -0.41
N MET A 204 -17.09 0.11 0.51
CA MET A 204 -17.11 -0.96 1.50
C MET A 204 -17.89 -2.16 0.97
N SER A 205 -17.28 -3.34 0.94
CA SER A 205 -17.92 -4.59 0.53
C SER A 205 -17.47 -5.74 1.41
N GLY A 206 -18.43 -6.48 2.00
CA GLY A 206 -18.13 -7.64 2.84
C GLY A 206 -17.24 -7.33 4.05
N GLY A 207 -17.32 -6.11 4.59
CA GLY A 207 -16.44 -5.64 5.67
C GLY A 207 -15.06 -5.18 5.20
N ASN A 208 -14.76 -5.24 3.91
CA ASN A 208 -13.47 -4.87 3.34
C ASN A 208 -13.54 -3.57 2.55
N ALA A 209 -12.47 -2.78 2.65
CA ALA A 209 -12.29 -1.62 1.80
C ALA A 209 -11.86 -2.08 0.41
N MET A 210 -12.73 -1.88 -0.58
CA MET A 210 -12.43 -2.13 -1.99
C MET A 210 -11.85 -0.86 -2.62
N PRO A 211 -10.76 -0.98 -3.39
CA PRO A 211 -10.14 0.17 -4.04
C PRO A 211 -11.07 0.80 -5.06
N GLY A 212 -10.95 2.12 -5.20
CA GLY A 212 -11.50 2.85 -6.35
C GLY A 212 -10.60 2.67 -7.57
N GLY A 213 -10.92 3.35 -8.67
CA GLY A 213 -10.13 3.27 -9.89
C GLY A 213 -10.96 3.52 -11.13
N ASP A 214 -10.85 2.65 -12.12
CA ASP A 214 -11.65 2.75 -13.34
C ASP A 214 -13.15 2.54 -13.06
N PRO A 215 -14.05 3.39 -13.59
CA PRO A 215 -15.50 3.20 -13.49
C PRO A 215 -16.01 1.88 -14.09
N ASN A 216 -15.29 1.31 -15.05
CA ASN A 216 -15.64 0.07 -15.73
C ASN A 216 -14.38 -0.80 -15.92
N PRO A 217 -13.99 -1.60 -14.91
CA PRO A 217 -12.78 -2.43 -15.01
C PRO A 217 -12.85 -3.49 -16.11
N ALA A 218 -14.05 -3.88 -16.58
CA ALA A 218 -14.22 -4.81 -17.71
C ALA A 218 -13.99 -4.15 -19.07
N SER A 219 -14.04 -2.81 -19.13
CA SER A 219 -13.73 -2.01 -20.32
C SER A 219 -13.15 -0.67 -19.86
N PRO A 220 -11.86 -0.65 -19.48
CA PRO A 220 -11.22 0.51 -18.87
C PRO A 220 -11.34 1.76 -19.74
N VAL A 221 -11.65 2.89 -19.12
CA VAL A 221 -11.71 4.21 -19.74
C VAL A 221 -10.57 5.13 -19.30
N ILE A 222 -9.87 4.78 -18.23
CA ILE A 222 -8.66 5.43 -17.75
C ILE A 222 -7.46 4.77 -18.42
N ASP A 223 -6.73 5.54 -19.22
CA ASP A 223 -5.46 5.10 -19.79
C ASP A 223 -4.35 5.18 -18.73
N THR A 224 -4.03 4.03 -18.15
CA THR A 224 -2.97 3.89 -17.13
C THR A 224 -1.56 4.10 -17.69
N ASP A 225 -1.39 4.05 -19.01
CA ASP A 225 -0.11 4.28 -19.67
C ASP A 225 0.13 5.75 -20.01
N SER A 226 -0.91 6.59 -19.93
CA SER A 226 -0.82 8.01 -20.22
C SER A 226 0.14 8.74 -19.27
N PRO A 227 0.89 9.76 -19.75
CA PRO A 227 1.74 10.59 -18.90
C PRO A 227 0.97 11.27 -17.77
N ALA A 228 -0.27 11.69 -18.02
CA ALA A 228 -1.13 12.33 -17.03
C ALA A 228 -1.45 11.38 -15.86
N TYR A 229 -1.82 10.13 -16.16
CA TYR A 229 -2.08 9.14 -15.12
C TYR A 229 -0.82 8.84 -14.30
N LYS A 230 0.33 8.61 -14.97
CA LYS A 230 1.60 8.31 -14.29
C LYS A 230 2.03 9.45 -13.35
N GLN A 231 1.95 10.70 -13.80
CA GLN A 231 2.24 11.88 -12.98
C GLN A 231 1.29 12.00 -11.78
N ALA A 232 -0.01 11.79 -11.99
CA ALA A 232 -0.98 11.80 -10.91
C ALA A 232 -0.70 10.70 -9.89
N ARG A 233 -0.37 9.49 -10.34
CA ARG A 233 -0.02 8.36 -9.47
C ARG A 233 1.18 8.66 -8.60
N GLU A 234 2.25 9.19 -9.17
CA GLU A 234 3.46 9.59 -8.42
C GLU A 234 3.14 10.67 -7.39
N ALA A 235 2.41 11.72 -7.79
CA ALA A 235 2.02 12.82 -6.89
C ALA A 235 1.10 12.35 -5.74
N CYS A 236 0.23 11.37 -6.02
CA CYS A 236 -0.79 10.90 -5.09
C CYS A 236 -0.41 9.64 -4.30
N ALA A 237 0.72 8.98 -4.61
CA ALA A 237 1.22 7.81 -3.89
C ALA A 237 1.30 8.00 -2.36
N PRO A 238 1.74 9.16 -1.82
CA PRO A 238 1.79 9.36 -0.36
C PRO A 238 0.43 9.37 0.35
N LYS A 239 -0.69 9.38 -0.37
CA LYS A 239 -2.04 9.29 0.21
C LYS A 239 -2.41 7.86 0.60
N LEU A 240 -1.70 6.87 0.07
CA LEU A 240 -1.96 5.45 0.30
C LEU A 240 -1.16 4.93 1.49
N LEU A 241 -1.80 4.12 2.33
CA LEU A 241 -1.10 3.29 3.29
C LEU A 241 -0.30 2.22 2.56
N ASP A 242 0.82 1.83 3.15
CA ASP A 242 1.66 0.76 2.64
C ASP A 242 0.86 -0.53 2.41
N GLY A 243 1.03 -1.14 1.24
CA GLY A 243 0.29 -2.33 0.80
C GLY A 243 -1.04 -2.05 0.11
N LEU A 244 -1.54 -0.81 0.11
CA LEU A 244 -2.74 -0.42 -0.65
C LEU A 244 -2.42 0.06 -2.07
N ASP A 245 -1.17 0.46 -2.31
CA ASP A 245 -0.72 0.85 -3.63
C ASP A 245 -0.81 -0.31 -4.64
N GLY A 246 -1.11 0.00 -5.90
CA GLY A 246 -1.28 -0.99 -6.98
C GLY A 246 -2.51 -1.89 -6.88
N MET A 247 -3.37 -1.71 -5.87
CA MET A 247 -4.68 -2.36 -5.79
C MET A 247 -5.79 -1.61 -6.55
N GLN A 248 -5.55 -0.37 -6.96
CA GLN A 248 -6.51 0.51 -7.65
C GLN A 248 -6.39 0.41 -9.17
#